data_AF-A0A2V6APA2-F1
#
_entry.id   AF-A0A2V6APA2-F1
#
_cell.length_a   1.000
_cell.length_b   1.000
_cell.length_c   1.000
_cell.angle_alpha   90.00
_cell.angle_beta   90.00
_cell.angle_gamma   90.00
#
_symmetry.space_group_name_H-M   'P 1'
#
loop_
_entity.id
_entity.type
_entity.pdbx_description
1 polymer ?
#
loop_
_entity_poly.entity_id
_entity_poly.type
_entity_poly.pdbx_seq_one_letter_code
_entity_poly.pdbx_strand_id
1 'polypeptide(L)'
;MGAFNRPDSVGSSDIYVSYNRDGTWSAPLPVTAINTPAREYSPRLTPDGRRLIFTSERGMGTEQRTKPWTMTEFEQKSRSILNGLGNIYTVPIEVLPKPTE
;
A
#
# COMPACT_ATOMS: atom_id res chain seq x y z
N MET A 1 -10.92 7.54 -5.01
CA MET A 1 -11.70 6.30 -4.75
C MET A 1 -10.76 5.30 -4.11
N GLY A 2 -11.02 4.88 -2.86
CA GLY A 2 -10.23 3.90 -2.12
C GLY A 2 -11.17 2.85 -1.53
N ALA A 3 -10.64 1.67 -1.18
CA ALA A 3 -11.40 0.67 -0.45
C ALA A 3 -11.38 1.05 1.05
N PHE A 4 -12.52 1.54 1.55
CA PHE A 4 -12.68 1.91 2.96
C PHE A 4 -13.58 0.88 3.67
N ASN A 5 -13.30 0.62 4.94
CA ASN A 5 -14.21 -0.09 5.86
C ASN A 5 -14.56 -1.55 5.49
N ARG A 6 -13.65 -2.27 4.82
CA ARG A 6 -13.78 -3.72 4.70
C ARG A 6 -13.37 -4.41 6.01
N PRO A 7 -13.98 -5.54 6.40
CA PRO A 7 -13.61 -6.25 7.64
C PRO A 7 -12.14 -6.69 7.67
N ASP A 8 -11.56 -6.95 6.49
CA ASP A 8 -10.16 -7.35 6.28
C ASP A 8 -9.21 -6.17 6.01
N SER A 9 -9.71 -4.93 6.12
CA SER A 9 -8.91 -3.72 5.93
C SER A 9 -7.93 -3.54 7.09
N VAL A 10 -6.67 -3.26 6.78
CA VAL A 10 -5.61 -3.01 7.78
C VAL A 10 -5.26 -1.52 7.92
N GLY A 11 -5.58 -0.71 6.90
CA GLY A 11 -5.34 0.73 6.88
C GLY A 11 -6.55 1.56 6.51
N SER A 12 -6.31 2.84 6.24
CA SER A 12 -7.35 3.77 5.80
C SER A 12 -7.69 3.60 4.32
N SER A 13 -6.78 3.09 3.49
CA SER A 13 -7.06 2.73 2.10
C SER A 13 -6.13 1.59 1.73
N ASP A 14 -6.70 0.49 1.29
CA ASP A 14 -5.96 -0.73 0.98
C ASP A 14 -6.06 -1.08 -0.51
N ILE A 15 -5.05 -1.78 -1.01
CA ILE A 15 -5.01 -2.31 -2.37
C ILE A 15 -5.46 -3.78 -2.37
N TYR A 16 -6.35 -4.09 -3.31
CA TYR A 16 -6.87 -5.43 -3.56
C TYR A 16 -6.62 -5.83 -5.01
N VAL A 17 -6.57 -7.13 -5.27
CA VAL A 17 -6.46 -7.70 -6.62
C VAL A 17 -7.59 -8.70 -6.88
N SER A 18 -8.17 -8.65 -8.07
CA SER A 18 -9.07 -9.68 -8.61
C SER A 18 -8.49 -10.19 -9.93
N TYR A 19 -8.73 -11.46 -10.24
CA TYR A 19 -8.25 -12.10 -11.46
C TYR A 19 -9.44 -12.43 -12.35
N ASN A 20 -9.34 -12.06 -13.63
CA ASN A 20 -10.32 -12.47 -14.63
C ASN A 20 -9.87 -13.77 -15.29
N ARG A 21 -10.73 -14.80 -15.26
CA ARG A 21 -10.58 -16.05 -16.01
C ARG A 21 -11.81 -16.19 -16.88
N ASP A 22 -11.61 -16.08 -18.19
CA ASP A 22 -12.66 -16.25 -19.21
C ASP A 22 -13.91 -15.40 -18.96
N GLY A 23 -13.72 -14.12 -18.59
CA GLY A 23 -14.80 -13.18 -18.31
C GLY A 23 -15.31 -13.22 -16.87
N THR A 24 -14.93 -14.20 -16.07
CA THR A 24 -15.32 -14.30 -14.65
C THR A 24 -14.23 -13.72 -13.75
N TRP A 25 -14.59 -12.75 -12.92
CA TRP A 25 -13.70 -12.18 -11.92
C TRP A 25 -13.71 -12.97 -10.61
N SER A 26 -12.53 -13.21 -10.03
CA SER A 26 -12.40 -13.72 -8.67
C SER A 26 -12.87 -12.70 -7.65
N ALA A 27 -13.20 -13.18 -6.44
CA ALA A 27 -13.33 -12.32 -5.27
C ALA A 27 -12.04 -11.48 -5.08
N PRO A 28 -12.15 -10.23 -4.59
CA PRO A 28 -11.00 -9.39 -4.33
C PRO A 28 -10.17 -9.96 -3.18
N LEU A 29 -8.86 -10.06 -3.40
CA LEU A 29 -7.90 -10.53 -2.42
C LEU A 29 -7.06 -9.36 -1.89
N PRO A 30 -6.88 -9.23 -0.57
CA PRO A 30 -6.06 -8.16 0.00
C PRO A 30 -4.59 -8.41 -0.33
N VAL A 31 -3.88 -7.38 -0.82
CA VAL A 31 -2.44 -7.47 -1.09
C VAL A 31 -1.67 -7.21 0.20
N THR A 32 -1.63 -8.20 1.09
CA THR A 32 -1.01 -8.09 2.43
C THR A 32 0.48 -7.77 2.40
N ALA A 33 1.17 -8.08 1.30
CA ALA A 33 2.57 -7.72 1.09
C ALA A 33 2.81 -6.21 0.95
N ILE A 34 1.78 -5.42 0.61
CA ILE A 34 1.91 -3.96 0.42
C ILE A 34 1.04 -3.15 1.38
N ASN A 35 -0.12 -3.66 1.80
CA ASN A 35 -1.03 -2.91 2.67
C ASN A 35 -0.42 -2.70 4.06
N THR A 36 -0.57 -1.50 4.59
CA THR A 36 -0.10 -1.10 5.92
C THR A 36 -1.23 -0.37 6.65
N PRO A 37 -1.06 0.03 7.92
CA PRO A 37 -2.01 0.93 8.56
C PRO A 37 -2.15 2.31 7.89
N ALA A 38 -1.25 2.65 6.95
CA ALA A 38 -1.29 3.89 6.21
C ALA A 38 -2.37 3.87 5.11
N ARG A 39 -2.27 4.83 4.19
CA ARG A 39 -3.07 4.84 2.96
C ARG A 39 -2.20 4.36 1.81
N GLU A 40 -2.60 3.26 1.21
CA GLU A 40 -2.10 2.75 -0.07
C GLU A 40 -3.12 3.06 -1.18
N TYR A 41 -2.65 3.64 -2.29
CA TYR A 41 -3.53 4.08 -3.38
C TYR A 41 -2.83 4.21 -4.74
N SER A 42 -3.62 4.48 -5.78
CA SER A 42 -3.18 4.65 -7.17
C SER A 42 -2.31 3.50 -7.73
N PRO A 43 -2.70 2.23 -7.57
CA PRO A 43 -1.98 1.11 -8.17
C PRO A 43 -1.98 1.20 -9.71
N ARG A 44 -0.83 0.90 -10.32
CA ARG A 44 -0.63 0.83 -11.78
C ARG A 44 0.35 -0.29 -12.11
N LEU A 45 0.06 -1.06 -13.15
CA LEU A 45 1.02 -2.03 -13.69
C LEU A 45 2.04 -1.32 -14.60
N THR A 46 3.27 -1.82 -14.60
CA THR A 46 4.25 -1.46 -15.64
C THR A 46 3.79 -1.97 -17.02
N PRO A 47 4.23 -1.36 -18.14
CA PRO A 47 3.83 -1.79 -19.48
C PRO A 47 4.15 -3.25 -19.80
N ASP A 48 5.21 -3.80 -19.21
CA ASP A 48 5.60 -5.21 -19.34
C ASP A 48 4.82 -6.16 -18.40
N GLY A 49 3.95 -5.62 -17.55
CA GLY A 49 3.16 -6.38 -16.56
C GLY A 49 3.96 -6.98 -15.41
N ARG A 50 5.27 -6.72 -15.32
CA ARG A 50 6.17 -7.39 -14.35
C ARG A 50 6.15 -6.76 -12.97
N ARG A 51 5.67 -5.52 -12.84
CA ARG A 51 5.70 -4.78 -11.58
C ARG A 51 4.41 -4.02 -11.36
N LEU A 52 4.07 -3.87 -10.09
CA LEU A 52 3.07 -2.92 -9.61
C LEU A 52 3.79 -1.66 -9.10
N ILE A 53 3.29 -0.49 -9.47
CA ILE A 53 3.67 0.82 -8.95
C ILE A 53 2.47 1.34 -8.16
N PHE A 54 2.70 1.90 -6.98
CA PHE A 54 1.64 2.43 -6.13
C PHE A 54 2.15 3.56 -5.23
N THR A 55 1.24 4.33 -4.64
CA THR A 55 1.56 5.34 -3.63
C THR A 55 1.27 4.79 -2.23
N SER A 56 2.15 5.06 -1.27
CA SER A 56 1.90 4.77 0.15
C SER A 56 2.31 5.94 1.04
N GLU A 57 1.45 6.26 2.00
CA GLU A 57 1.67 7.25 3.07
C GLU A 57 2.38 6.64 4.29
N ARG A 58 2.97 5.43 4.17
CA ARG A 58 3.81 4.86 5.24
C ARG A 58 4.97 5.80 5.57
N GLY A 59 5.26 5.92 6.86
CA GLY A 59 6.25 6.85 7.38
C GLY A 59 5.83 7.41 8.73
N MET A 60 6.12 8.69 8.97
CA MET A 60 5.95 9.34 10.26
C MET A 60 4.58 9.12 10.93
N GLY A 61 3.47 9.16 10.17
CA GLY A 61 2.13 8.98 10.71
C GLY A 61 1.78 7.55 11.16
N THR A 62 2.58 6.56 10.76
CA THR A 62 2.35 5.13 11.04
C THR A 62 3.49 4.46 11.81
N GLU A 63 4.58 5.17 12.07
CA GLU A 63 5.67 4.69 12.91
C GLU A 63 5.19 4.50 14.36
N GLN A 64 5.43 3.32 14.92
CA GLN A 64 5.27 3.10 16.36
C GLN A 64 6.36 3.88 17.11
N ARG A 65 5.94 4.69 18.08
CA ARG A 65 6.82 5.56 18.86
C ARG A 65 6.75 5.18 20.34
N THR A 66 7.91 5.02 20.95
CA THR A 66 8.04 4.83 22.41
C THR A 66 8.21 6.15 23.16
N LYS A 67 8.51 7.25 22.43
CA LYS A 67 8.61 8.62 22.95
C LYS A 67 8.18 9.65 21.88
N PRO A 68 7.75 10.87 22.27
CA PRO A 68 7.54 11.96 21.32
C PRO A 68 8.84 12.36 20.60
N TRP A 69 8.72 12.90 19.40
CA TRP A 69 9.87 13.51 18.71
C TRP A 69 10.24 14.86 19.32
N THR A 70 11.54 15.13 19.33
CA THR A 70 12.05 16.49 19.43
C THR A 70 11.75 17.27 18.13
N MET A 71 11.81 18.60 18.20
CA MET A 71 11.63 19.44 17.02
C MET A 71 12.65 19.10 15.92
N THR A 72 13.91 18.88 16.30
CA THR A 72 14.99 18.52 15.35
C THR A 72 14.74 17.17 14.67
N GLU A 73 14.30 16.14 15.42
CA GLU A 73 13.95 14.84 14.83
C GLU A 73 12.75 14.95 13.87
N PHE A 74 11.74 15.75 14.24
CA PHE A 74 10.59 16.01 13.38
C PHE A 74 10.99 16.73 12.08
N GLU A 75 11.80 17.79 12.17
CA GLU A 75 12.30 18.52 10.99
C GLU A 75 13.14 17.62 10.08
N GLN A 76 14.02 16.80 10.65
CA GLN A 76 14.84 15.88 9.87
C GLN A 76 13.97 14.84 9.15
N LYS A 77 13.02 14.21 9.86
CA LYS A 77 12.14 13.19 9.28
C LYS A 77 11.17 13.77 8.25
N SER A 78 10.58 14.94 8.52
CA SER A 78 9.63 15.60 7.60
C SER A 78 10.27 15.98 6.26
N ARG A 79 11.58 16.27 6.26
CA ARG A 79 12.37 16.56 5.06
C ARG A 79 12.93 15.32 4.36
N SER A 80 12.73 14.14 4.92
CA SER A 80 13.18 12.88 4.31
C SER A 80 12.21 12.39 3.24
N ILE A 81 12.72 11.56 2.33
CA ILE A 81 11.89 10.89 1.31
C ILE A 81 10.92 9.84 1.89
N LEU A 82 10.94 9.55 3.20
CA LEU A 82 10.02 8.59 3.84
C LEU A 82 9.18 9.28 4.94
N ASN A 83 8.83 10.54 4.70
CA ASN A 83 8.09 11.39 5.65
C ASN A 83 6.59 11.04 5.79
N GLY A 84 6.05 10.13 4.98
CA GLY A 84 4.63 9.77 5.01
C GLY A 84 3.70 10.71 4.25
N LEU A 85 4.21 11.67 3.46
CA LEU A 85 3.41 12.56 2.61
C LEU A 85 3.06 11.95 1.23
N GLY A 86 3.13 10.62 1.13
CA GLY A 86 2.88 9.88 -0.11
C GLY A 86 4.15 9.69 -0.94
N ASN A 87 4.68 8.46 -0.93
CA ASN A 87 5.83 8.07 -1.73
C ASN A 87 5.45 7.04 -2.78
N ILE A 88 6.18 7.03 -3.90
CA ILE A 88 5.99 6.05 -4.97
C ILE A 88 6.82 4.81 -4.66
N TYR A 89 6.15 3.66 -4.58
CA TYR A 89 6.76 2.35 -4.36
C TYR A 89 6.55 1.46 -5.57
N THR A 90 7.38 0.43 -5.68
CA THR A 90 7.19 -0.62 -6.67
C THR A 90 7.52 -2.00 -6.11
N VAL A 91 6.70 -2.99 -6.48
CA VAL A 91 6.92 -4.40 -6.14
C VAL A 91 6.84 -5.27 -7.40
N PRO A 92 7.53 -6.42 -7.43
CA PRO A 92 7.32 -7.45 -8.44
C PRO A 92 5.87 -7.94 -8.43
N ILE A 93 5.30 -8.32 -9.58
CA ILE A 93 3.90 -8.77 -9.66
C ILE A 93 3.66 -10.09 -8.92
N GLU A 94 4.71 -10.87 -8.69
CA GLU A 94 4.69 -12.18 -8.04
C GLU A 94 4.31 -12.10 -6.56
N VAL A 95 4.39 -10.91 -5.95
CA VAL A 95 3.95 -10.71 -4.55
C VAL A 95 2.43 -10.64 -4.43
N LEU A 96 1.70 -10.52 -5.54
CA LEU A 96 0.25 -10.46 -5.52
C LEU A 96 -0.34 -11.83 -5.15
N PRO A 97 -1.33 -11.88 -4.24
CA PRO A 97 -1.98 -13.12 -3.84
C PRO A 97 -2.73 -13.72 -5.03
N LYS A 98 -2.70 -15.04 -5.19
CA LYS A 98 -3.44 -15.75 -6.23
C LYS A 98 -4.71 -16.37 -5.65
N PRO A 99 -5.81 -16.48 -6.41
CA PRO A 99 -6.98 -17.24 -5.98
C PRO A 99 -6.57 -18.70 -5.78
N THR A 100 -7.01 -19.32 -4.69
CA THR A 100 -6.97 -20.78 -4.56
C THR A 100 -7.76 -21.41 -5.71
N GLU A 101 -7.22 -22.49 -6.27
CA GLU A 101 -7.90 -23.32 -7.28
C GLU A 101 -9.17 -23.98 -6.73
#